data_AF-A0A2G6G1T9-F1
#
_entry.id   AF-A0A2G6G1T9-F1
#
_cell.length_a   1.000
_cell.length_b   1.000
_cell.length_c   1.000
_cell.angle_alpha   90.00
_cell.angle_beta   90.00
_cell.angle_gamma   90.00
#
_symmetry.space_group_name_H-M   'P 1'
#
loop_
_entity.id
_entity.type
_entity.pdbx_description
1 polymer ?
#
loop_
_entity_poly.entity_id
_entity_poly.type
_entity_poly.pdbx_seq_one_letter_code
_entity_poly.pdbx_strand_id
1 'polypeptide(L)'
;MKMTDHDFFPGFAWAVPRAFADPLSACRFELGDTLYSRPEAYTEAWDSAGSRARAVQVLEPVKGLGSGGGGTGAESSTLEEAWRQEVLFELHDLSTGTMRQVRATQGRLYCLLWKDDETVLDPARPAPAAPLNAGAFKKYLDVAAAKLPAAGSPRFLLATDIAADAQREKLRKVRIALREAFDVEPKLLAAQKLGLDAEFLPTVHLAIFALEPGASETAVTKVLKNALYKPTTGSGTGRDRFRLAGHGLLIGAAAD
;
A
#
# COMPACT_ATOMS: atom_id res chain seq x y z
N MET A 1 21.75 -14.07 -4.29
CA MET A 1 20.50 -14.26 -5.06
C MET A 1 20.26 -12.98 -5.83
N LYS A 2 20.07 -13.04 -7.16
CA LYS A 2 19.78 -11.82 -7.94
C LYS A 2 18.36 -11.36 -7.64
N MET A 3 18.19 -10.11 -7.25
CA MET A 3 16.89 -9.47 -7.17
C MET A 3 16.40 -9.11 -8.58
N THR A 4 15.10 -9.13 -8.76
CA THR A 4 14.36 -8.82 -9.98
C THR A 4 13.40 -7.66 -9.71
N ASP A 5 12.83 -7.05 -10.74
CA ASP A 5 11.84 -5.97 -10.58
C ASP A 5 10.64 -6.38 -9.72
N HIS A 6 10.31 -7.67 -9.68
CA HIS A 6 9.24 -8.20 -8.85
C HIS A 6 9.53 -8.15 -7.35
N ASP A 7 10.79 -7.98 -6.95
CA ASP A 7 11.22 -7.90 -5.56
C ASP A 7 11.05 -6.51 -4.95
N PHE A 8 10.66 -5.51 -5.75
CA PHE A 8 10.45 -4.13 -5.32
C PHE A 8 8.97 -3.71 -5.38
N PHE A 9 8.59 -2.71 -4.58
CA PHE A 9 7.28 -2.11 -4.67
C PHE A 9 7.20 -1.17 -5.88
N PRO A 10 6.17 -1.33 -6.75
CA PRO A 10 5.96 -0.39 -7.84
C PRO A 10 5.53 0.98 -7.32
N GLY A 11 5.78 2.03 -8.11
CA GLY A 11 5.29 3.39 -7.84
C GLY A 11 6.23 4.25 -6.99
N PHE A 12 7.28 3.67 -6.42
CA PHE A 12 8.39 4.42 -5.83
C PHE A 12 9.42 4.78 -6.89
N ALA A 13 10.00 5.97 -6.78
CA ALA A 13 11.16 6.36 -7.58
C ALA A 13 12.44 5.64 -7.11
N TRP A 14 12.52 5.33 -5.81
CA TRP A 14 13.57 4.49 -5.24
C TRP A 14 13.21 3.00 -5.34
N ALA A 15 14.24 2.15 -5.37
CA ALA A 15 14.09 0.70 -5.38
C ALA A 15 13.75 0.17 -3.97
N VAL A 16 12.50 0.29 -3.54
CA VAL A 16 12.06 -0.14 -2.21
C VAL A 16 11.70 -1.65 -2.19
N PRO A 17 12.45 -2.51 -1.49
CA PRO A 17 12.21 -3.95 -1.49
C PRO A 17 10.89 -4.34 -0.84
N ARG A 18 10.31 -5.48 -1.26
CA ARG A 18 9.10 -6.04 -0.65
C ARG A 18 9.23 -6.39 0.83
N ALA A 19 10.46 -6.61 1.31
CA ALA A 19 10.74 -6.81 2.73
C ALA A 19 10.36 -5.58 3.60
N PHE A 20 10.26 -4.39 3.00
CA PHE A 20 9.80 -3.17 3.68
C PHE A 20 8.27 -3.01 3.67
N ALA A 21 7.51 -4.08 3.43
CA ALA A 21 6.06 -4.05 3.46
C ALA A 21 5.50 -3.43 4.74
N ASP A 22 6.03 -3.84 5.90
CA ASP A 22 5.52 -3.39 7.19
C ASP A 22 5.83 -1.90 7.43
N PRO A 23 7.09 -1.43 7.29
CA PRO A 23 7.42 0.00 7.34
C PRO A 23 6.59 0.86 6.39
N LEU A 24 6.38 0.40 5.15
CA LEU A 24 5.58 1.14 4.17
C LEU A 24 4.10 1.21 4.56
N SER A 25 3.53 0.10 5.05
CA SER A 25 2.12 0.06 5.46
C SER A 25 1.84 0.89 6.71
N ALA A 26 2.82 0.94 7.62
CA ALA A 26 2.77 1.76 8.83
C ALA A 26 3.20 3.22 8.60
N CYS A 27 3.77 3.53 7.42
CA CYS A 27 4.45 4.80 7.12
C CYS A 27 5.49 5.15 8.19
N ARG A 28 6.25 4.15 8.65
CA ARG A 28 7.19 4.30 9.76
C ARG A 28 8.42 3.42 9.53
N PHE A 29 9.56 4.07 9.26
CA PHE A 29 10.85 3.42 9.18
C PHE A 29 11.53 3.40 10.55
N GLU A 30 12.24 2.31 10.84
CA GLU A 30 12.82 1.97 12.14
C GLU A 30 14.35 2.03 12.11
N LEU A 31 14.99 2.02 13.29
CA LEU A 31 16.45 2.04 13.41
C LEU A 31 17.07 0.88 12.63
N GLY A 32 18.06 1.21 11.79
CA GLY A 32 18.79 0.25 10.97
C GLY A 32 18.18 0.00 9.59
N ASP A 33 16.95 0.49 9.34
CA ASP A 33 16.35 0.42 8.01
C ASP A 33 17.27 1.11 6.99
N THR A 34 17.68 0.34 5.98
CA THR A 34 18.58 0.80 4.92
C THR A 34 17.95 0.59 3.56
N LEU A 35 17.82 1.68 2.80
CA LEU A 35 17.23 1.66 1.45
C LEU A 35 18.16 2.28 0.43
N TYR A 36 18.17 1.74 -0.79
CA TYR A 36 18.94 2.26 -1.90
C TYR A 36 18.01 2.73 -3.01
N SER A 37 18.40 3.82 -3.67
CA SER A 37 17.64 4.38 -4.81
C SER A 37 17.60 3.48 -6.03
N ARG A 38 18.51 2.50 -6.15
CA ARG A 38 18.72 1.67 -7.35
C ARG A 38 18.72 0.18 -6.99
N PRO A 39 18.10 -0.70 -7.80
CA PRO A 39 18.09 -2.15 -7.54
C PRO A 39 19.49 -2.78 -7.47
N GLU A 40 20.41 -2.30 -8.29
CA GLU A 40 21.77 -2.85 -8.44
C GLU A 40 22.55 -2.78 -7.12
N ALA A 41 22.31 -1.74 -6.32
CA ALA A 41 22.95 -1.52 -5.01
C ALA A 41 22.61 -2.60 -3.97
N TYR A 42 21.58 -3.42 -4.20
CA TYR A 42 21.23 -4.55 -3.33
C TYR A 42 21.93 -5.86 -3.68
N THR A 43 22.54 -5.97 -4.86
CA THR A 43 23.03 -7.26 -5.38
C THR A 43 24.48 -7.26 -5.82
N GLU A 44 25.00 -6.10 -6.23
CA GLU A 44 26.37 -5.98 -6.70
C GLU A 44 27.35 -5.71 -5.56
N ALA A 45 28.61 -6.08 -5.81
CA ALA A 45 29.71 -5.61 -4.98
C ALA A 45 29.72 -4.07 -5.05
N TRP A 46 29.90 -3.42 -3.90
CA TRP A 46 29.85 -1.95 -3.79
C TRP A 46 30.77 -1.25 -4.80
N ASP A 47 31.84 -1.90 -5.19
CA ASP A 47 32.87 -1.38 -6.09
C ASP A 47 32.45 -1.30 -7.57
N SER A 48 31.42 -2.05 -8.02
CA SER A 48 31.08 -2.16 -9.46
C SER A 48 29.79 -1.43 -9.89
N ALA A 49 28.74 -1.40 -9.07
CA ALA A 49 27.49 -0.67 -9.39
C ALA A 49 26.98 0.27 -8.30
N GLY A 50 27.62 0.32 -7.13
CA GLY A 50 27.24 1.26 -6.06
C GLY A 50 27.45 2.72 -6.43
N SER A 51 28.31 3.02 -7.41
CA SER A 51 28.84 4.37 -7.69
C SER A 51 27.85 5.39 -8.25
N ARG A 52 26.55 5.10 -8.38
CA ARG A 52 25.53 6.09 -8.79
C ARG A 52 24.26 6.05 -7.96
N ALA A 53 24.20 5.20 -6.95
CA ALA A 53 23.05 5.12 -6.08
C ALA A 53 23.18 6.09 -4.92
N ARG A 54 22.06 6.64 -4.47
CA ARG A 54 21.91 7.15 -3.11
C ARG A 54 21.42 6.06 -2.17
N ALA A 55 21.77 6.17 -0.90
CA ALA A 55 21.28 5.31 0.17
C ALA A 55 20.72 6.14 1.33
N VAL A 56 19.71 5.61 1.99
CA VAL A 56 19.22 6.10 3.29
C VAL A 56 19.51 5.04 4.34
N GLN A 57 20.02 5.45 5.50
CA GLN A 57 20.08 4.61 6.70
C GLN A 57 19.40 5.33 7.86
N VAL A 58 18.35 4.75 8.42
CA VAL A 58 17.67 5.32 9.58
C VAL A 58 18.52 5.08 10.83
N LEU A 59 18.88 6.17 11.51
CA LEU A 59 19.70 6.15 12.71
C LEU A 59 18.85 6.11 13.98
N GLU A 60 17.77 6.89 14.01
CA GLU A 60 16.88 6.94 15.16
C GLU A 60 15.46 7.24 14.68
N PRO A 61 14.49 6.33 14.86
CA PRO A 61 13.12 6.78 15.00
C PRO A 61 13.07 7.53 16.33
N VAL A 62 12.70 8.81 16.33
CA VAL A 62 12.57 9.55 17.59
C VAL A 62 11.48 8.86 18.39
N LYS A 63 11.86 8.17 19.48
CA LYS A 63 10.90 7.56 20.40
C LYS A 63 9.94 8.66 20.81
N GLY A 64 8.70 8.58 20.34
CA GLY A 64 7.65 9.48 20.79
C GLY A 64 7.67 9.48 22.31
N LEU A 65 7.65 10.67 22.91
CA LEU A 65 7.71 10.92 24.36
C LEU A 65 6.55 10.29 25.18
N GLY A 66 5.84 9.29 24.64
CA GLY A 66 4.63 8.69 25.24
C GLY A 66 4.64 7.16 25.40
N SER A 67 5.71 6.43 25.08
CA SER A 67 5.70 4.95 25.16
C SER A 67 6.51 4.40 26.33
N GLY A 68 6.32 4.99 27.52
CA GLY A 68 6.61 4.35 28.79
C GLY A 68 5.53 3.32 29.13
N GLY A 69 5.46 2.21 28.38
CA GLY A 69 4.50 1.15 28.62
C GLY A 69 4.79 -0.06 27.76
N GLY A 70 5.35 -1.11 28.39
CA GLY A 70 5.53 -2.43 27.80
C GLY A 70 4.19 -3.14 27.56
N GLY A 71 3.38 -2.61 26.66
CA GLY A 71 2.14 -3.23 26.19
C GLY A 71 2.39 -3.95 24.87
N THR A 72 2.16 -5.25 24.85
CA THR A 72 2.18 -6.14 23.67
C THR A 72 1.02 -5.89 22.68
N GLY A 73 0.53 -4.65 22.61
CA GLY A 73 -0.52 -4.23 21.68
C GLY A 73 0.02 -3.13 20.80
N ALA A 74 0.18 -3.42 19.50
CA ALA A 74 0.32 -2.40 18.49
C ALA A 74 -0.98 -1.56 18.46
N GLU A 75 -1.04 -0.54 19.32
CA GLU A 75 -2.03 0.52 19.16
C GLU A 75 -1.77 1.14 17.78
N SER A 76 -2.76 1.03 16.89
CA SER A 76 -2.64 1.51 15.52
C SER A 76 -2.59 3.03 15.54
N SER A 77 -1.39 3.60 15.64
CA SER A 77 -1.18 5.03 15.38
C SER A 77 -1.81 5.35 14.03
N THR A 78 -2.56 6.45 13.97
CA THR A 78 -3.19 6.84 12.71
C THR A 78 -2.11 7.14 11.66
N LEU A 79 -2.42 6.99 10.37
CA LEU A 79 -1.47 7.31 9.29
C LEU A 79 -0.92 8.73 9.44
N GLU A 80 -1.78 9.70 9.82
CA GLU A 80 -1.39 11.09 10.07
C GLU A 80 -0.40 11.24 11.23
N GLU A 81 -0.56 10.50 12.32
CA GLU A 81 0.38 10.49 13.44
C GLU A 81 1.73 9.95 12.99
N ALA A 82 1.76 8.77 12.37
CA ALA A 82 2.99 8.16 11.87
C ALA A 82 3.70 9.09 10.87
N TRP A 83 2.96 9.71 9.96
CA TRP A 83 3.49 10.63 8.94
C TRP A 83 4.23 11.84 9.52
N ARG A 84 3.80 12.31 10.70
CA ARG A 84 4.37 13.48 11.39
C ARG A 84 5.46 13.14 12.39
N GLN A 85 5.68 11.86 12.70
CA GLN A 85 6.74 11.45 13.62
C GLN A 85 8.10 11.85 13.09
N GLU A 86 8.97 12.33 13.98
CA GLU A 86 10.33 12.68 13.63
C GLU A 86 11.19 11.44 13.35
N VAL A 87 12.14 11.59 12.44
CA VAL A 87 13.12 10.57 12.09
C VAL A 87 14.48 11.24 11.84
N LEU A 88 15.53 10.62 12.36
CA LEU A 88 16.92 10.95 12.05
C LEU A 88 17.49 9.84 11.16
N PHE A 89 18.04 10.23 10.01
CA PHE A 89 18.65 9.29 9.07
C PHE A 89 19.86 9.91 8.40
N GLU A 90 20.72 9.06 7.84
CA GLU A 90 21.79 9.47 6.94
C GLU A 90 21.35 9.33 5.50
N LEU A 91 21.64 10.35 4.70
CA LEU A 91 21.54 10.30 3.25
C LEU A 91 22.95 10.26 2.68
N HIS A 92 23.26 9.16 2.00
CA HIS A 92 24.53 8.90 1.37
C HIS A 92 24.39 9.07 -0.14
N ASP A 93 25.32 9.79 -0.76
CA ASP A 93 25.55 9.76 -2.19
C ASP A 93 26.79 8.90 -2.45
N LEU A 94 26.56 7.67 -2.91
CA LEU A 94 27.61 6.69 -3.11
C LEU A 94 28.49 7.03 -4.33
N SER A 95 28.05 7.95 -5.20
CA SER A 95 28.85 8.41 -6.34
C SER A 95 29.95 9.37 -5.94
N THR A 96 29.67 10.21 -4.94
CA THR A 96 30.60 11.21 -4.44
C THR A 96 31.25 10.79 -3.13
N GLY A 97 30.75 9.71 -2.50
CA GLY A 97 31.17 9.30 -1.16
C GLY A 97 30.73 10.30 -0.08
N THR A 98 29.79 11.20 -0.39
CA THR A 98 29.32 12.19 0.56
C THR A 98 28.19 11.63 1.40
N MET A 99 28.16 12.05 2.66
CA MET A 99 27.13 11.68 3.62
C MET A 99 26.68 12.93 4.37
N ARG A 100 25.38 13.03 4.62
CA ARG A 100 24.83 14.01 5.56
C ARG A 100 23.75 13.39 6.43
N GLN A 101 23.72 13.80 7.69
CA GLN A 101 22.61 13.50 8.59
C GLN A 101 21.44 14.45 8.33
N VAL A 102 20.23 13.91 8.32
CA VAL A 102 18.99 14.63 8.08
C VAL A 102 18.02 14.30 9.21
N ARG A 103 17.54 15.34 9.90
CA ARG A 103 16.44 15.26 10.85
C ARG A 103 15.18 15.82 10.17
N ALA A 104 14.17 14.98 10.01
CA ALA A 104 12.92 15.32 9.32
C ALA A 104 11.74 14.55 9.94
N THR A 105 10.64 14.40 9.18
CA THR A 105 9.52 13.53 9.56
C THR A 105 9.48 12.27 8.70
N GLN A 106 8.83 11.21 9.18
CA GLN A 106 8.59 9.97 8.43
C GLN A 106 7.94 10.25 7.07
N GLY A 107 6.97 11.18 7.01
CA GLY A 107 6.34 11.58 5.76
C GLY A 107 7.31 12.23 4.75
N ARG A 108 8.28 13.03 5.22
CA ARG A 108 9.32 13.60 4.33
C ARG A 108 10.26 12.52 3.81
N LEU A 109 10.69 11.59 4.66
CA LEU A 109 11.48 10.44 4.23
C LEU A 109 10.70 9.57 3.23
N TYR A 110 9.43 9.28 3.52
CA TYR A 110 8.57 8.52 2.61
C TYR A 110 8.43 9.23 1.25
N CYS A 111 8.21 10.54 1.24
CA CYS A 111 8.14 11.33 0.02
C CYS A 111 9.46 11.35 -0.76
N LEU A 112 10.61 11.37 -0.09
CA LEU A 112 11.91 11.21 -0.74
C LEU A 112 11.97 9.87 -1.50
N LEU A 113 11.65 8.76 -0.82
CA LEU A 113 11.69 7.44 -1.46
C LEU A 113 10.67 7.32 -2.61
N TRP A 114 9.50 7.93 -2.43
CA TRP A 114 8.41 7.86 -3.39
C TRP A 114 8.67 8.73 -4.62
N LYS A 115 9.00 10.00 -4.44
CA LYS A 115 9.03 11.01 -5.51
C LYS A 115 10.45 11.40 -5.94
N ASP A 116 11.45 10.94 -5.20
CA ASP A 116 12.84 11.33 -5.37
C ASP A 116 13.09 12.84 -5.32
N ASP A 117 12.32 13.53 -4.48
CA ASP A 117 12.41 14.97 -4.31
C ASP A 117 13.09 15.31 -2.98
N GLU A 118 14.41 15.57 -3.01
CA GLU A 118 15.16 15.96 -1.82
C GLU A 118 14.73 17.31 -1.23
N THR A 119 14.05 18.16 -2.00
CA THR A 119 13.59 19.45 -1.48
C THR A 119 12.52 19.29 -0.42
N VAL A 120 11.85 18.12 -0.34
CA VAL A 120 10.93 17.79 0.75
C VAL A 120 11.64 17.57 2.08
N LEU A 121 12.97 17.53 2.13
CA LEU A 121 13.73 17.41 3.38
C LEU A 121 14.00 18.76 4.04
N ASP A 122 13.81 19.88 3.33
CA ASP A 122 14.01 21.21 3.88
C ASP A 122 12.91 21.56 4.90
N PRO A 123 13.24 21.79 6.18
CA PRO A 123 12.27 22.13 7.21
C PRO A 123 11.58 23.48 6.98
N ALA A 124 12.15 24.38 6.17
CA ALA A 124 11.53 25.65 5.83
C ALA A 124 10.36 25.49 4.83
N ARG A 125 10.30 24.37 4.10
CA ARG A 125 9.17 24.07 3.21
C ARG A 125 7.99 23.50 4.00
N PRO A 126 6.75 23.68 3.54
CA PRO A 126 5.59 23.03 4.15
C PRO A 126 5.78 21.51 4.23
N ALA A 127 5.34 20.90 5.33
CA ALA A 127 5.34 19.44 5.43
C ALA A 127 4.40 18.83 4.37
N PRO A 128 4.77 17.72 3.74
CA PRO A 128 3.90 17.05 2.78
C PRO A 128 2.62 16.58 3.46
N ALA A 129 1.47 16.78 2.82
CA ALA A 129 0.20 16.22 3.29
C ALA A 129 0.27 14.70 3.29
N ALA A 130 -0.41 14.07 4.25
CA ALA A 130 -0.42 12.61 4.32
C ALA A 130 -1.32 12.05 3.21
N PRO A 131 -0.86 11.08 2.41
CA PRO A 131 -1.64 10.50 1.35
C PRO A 131 -2.74 9.59 1.90
N LEU A 132 -3.79 9.38 1.11
CA LEU A 132 -4.90 8.51 1.47
C LEU A 132 -4.52 7.03 1.40
N ASN A 133 -4.99 6.25 2.38
CA ASN A 133 -4.82 4.80 2.42
C ASN A 133 -5.95 4.06 1.68
N ALA A 134 -5.84 2.72 1.59
CA ALA A 134 -6.84 1.88 0.95
C ALA A 134 -8.24 1.97 1.60
N GLY A 135 -8.32 2.26 2.90
CA GLY A 135 -9.58 2.48 3.61
C GLY A 135 -10.32 3.72 3.11
N ALA A 136 -9.59 4.83 2.95
CA ALA A 136 -10.12 6.05 2.34
C ALA A 136 -10.44 5.86 0.85
N PHE A 137 -9.61 5.09 0.13
CA PHE A 137 -9.82 4.82 -1.30
C PHE A 137 -11.16 4.13 -1.61
N LYS A 138 -11.73 3.37 -0.66
CA LYS A 138 -13.08 2.79 -0.81
C LYS A 138 -14.15 3.84 -1.16
N LYS A 139 -14.03 5.06 -0.63
CA LYS A 139 -14.98 6.16 -0.90
C LYS A 139 -14.91 6.69 -2.34
N TYR A 140 -13.86 6.31 -3.07
CA TYR A 140 -13.63 6.71 -4.45
C TYR A 140 -13.90 5.57 -5.45
N LEU A 141 -14.43 4.42 -5.01
CA LEU A 141 -14.63 3.27 -5.91
C LEU A 141 -15.58 3.61 -7.07
N ASP A 142 -16.64 4.39 -6.84
CA ASP A 142 -17.56 4.81 -7.91
C ASP A 142 -16.87 5.74 -8.92
N VAL A 143 -16.09 6.70 -8.43
CA VAL A 143 -15.32 7.63 -9.27
C VAL A 143 -14.25 6.87 -10.06
N ALA A 144 -13.56 5.93 -9.41
CA ALA A 144 -12.58 5.06 -10.05
C ALA A 144 -13.23 4.18 -11.12
N ALA A 145 -14.41 3.61 -10.84
CA ALA A 145 -15.17 2.79 -11.78
C ALA A 145 -15.52 3.58 -13.05
N ALA A 146 -15.94 4.84 -12.91
CA ALA A 146 -16.26 5.71 -14.04
C ALA A 146 -15.04 6.06 -14.91
N LYS A 147 -13.81 5.94 -14.39
CA LYS A 147 -12.56 6.16 -15.12
C LYS A 147 -12.05 4.91 -15.84
N LEU A 148 -12.60 3.74 -15.52
CA LEU A 148 -12.22 2.50 -16.20
C LEU A 148 -12.86 2.44 -17.59
N PRO A 149 -12.19 1.81 -18.59
CA PRO A 149 -12.83 1.51 -19.86
C PRO A 149 -14.14 0.76 -19.66
N ALA A 150 -15.13 1.05 -20.51
CA ALA A 150 -16.37 0.29 -20.54
C ALA A 150 -16.05 -1.19 -20.72
N ALA A 151 -16.70 -2.04 -19.93
CA ALA A 151 -16.54 -3.48 -20.01
C ALA A 151 -17.87 -4.09 -20.47
N GLY A 152 -17.79 -5.08 -21.36
CA GLY A 152 -18.95 -5.88 -21.76
C GLY A 152 -19.35 -6.92 -20.71
N SER A 153 -18.65 -6.99 -19.58
CA SER A 153 -18.91 -7.95 -18.51
C SER A 153 -18.91 -7.31 -17.12
N PRO A 154 -19.58 -7.94 -16.13
CA PRO A 154 -19.58 -7.46 -14.75
C PRO A 154 -18.17 -7.40 -14.17
N ARG A 155 -17.94 -6.46 -13.24
CA ARG A 155 -16.64 -6.32 -12.55
C ARG A 155 -16.83 -6.16 -11.06
N PHE A 156 -16.05 -6.90 -10.27
CA PHE A 156 -15.89 -6.60 -8.85
C PHE A 156 -14.60 -5.80 -8.63
N LEU A 157 -14.72 -4.68 -7.94
CA LEU A 157 -13.66 -3.74 -7.65
C LEU A 157 -13.33 -3.76 -6.15
N LEU A 158 -12.05 -3.88 -5.83
CA LEU A 158 -11.55 -3.93 -4.45
C LEU A 158 -10.39 -2.96 -4.28
N ALA A 159 -10.57 -1.95 -3.44
CA ALA A 159 -9.45 -1.14 -2.94
C ALA A 159 -8.59 -1.99 -2.01
N THR A 160 -7.28 -2.02 -2.26
CA THR A 160 -6.30 -2.80 -1.50
C THR A 160 -5.00 -2.04 -1.34
N ASP A 161 -4.28 -2.30 -0.25
CA ASP A 161 -2.90 -1.87 -0.08
C ASP A 161 -2.01 -3.11 -0.19
N ILE A 162 -1.07 -3.11 -1.15
CA ILE A 162 -0.19 -4.28 -1.36
C ILE A 162 0.93 -4.38 -0.32
N ALA A 163 1.16 -3.34 0.48
CA ALA A 163 2.10 -3.34 1.60
C ALA A 163 1.44 -3.79 2.91
N ALA A 164 0.12 -3.61 3.07
CA ALA A 164 -0.59 -4.01 4.29
C ALA A 164 -1.00 -5.49 4.30
N ASP A 165 -0.50 -6.25 5.28
CA ASP A 165 -0.76 -7.70 5.42
C ASP A 165 -2.25 -8.06 5.43
N ALA A 166 -3.05 -7.35 6.23
CA ALA A 166 -4.48 -7.60 6.32
C ALA A 166 -5.20 -7.40 4.98
N GLN A 167 -4.76 -6.44 4.16
CA GLN A 167 -5.32 -6.20 2.83
C GLN A 167 -4.83 -7.23 1.81
N ARG A 168 -3.55 -7.63 1.86
CA ARG A 168 -3.02 -8.73 1.04
C ARG A 168 -3.79 -10.03 1.29
N GLU A 169 -4.01 -10.37 2.55
CA GLU A 169 -4.76 -11.56 2.92
C GLU A 169 -6.23 -11.47 2.48
N LYS A 170 -6.85 -10.30 2.59
CA LYS A 170 -8.21 -10.06 2.05
C LYS A 170 -8.24 -10.24 0.53
N LEU A 171 -7.30 -9.64 -0.19
CA LEU A 171 -7.18 -9.77 -1.65
C LEU A 171 -6.99 -11.24 -2.05
N ARG A 172 -6.13 -11.98 -1.33
CA ARG A 172 -5.90 -13.41 -1.55
C ARG A 172 -7.18 -14.23 -1.40
N LYS A 173 -7.94 -14.02 -0.34
CA LYS A 173 -9.23 -14.69 -0.11
C LYS A 173 -10.25 -14.42 -1.21
N VAL A 174 -10.39 -13.15 -1.60
CA VAL A 174 -11.28 -12.74 -2.70
C VAL A 174 -10.84 -13.40 -4.01
N ARG A 175 -9.54 -13.36 -4.31
CA ARG A 175 -8.95 -13.98 -5.50
C ARG A 175 -9.25 -15.47 -5.58
N ILE A 176 -8.98 -16.23 -4.52
CA ILE A 176 -9.25 -17.67 -4.49
C ILE A 176 -10.74 -17.94 -4.73
N ALA A 177 -11.62 -17.27 -3.99
CA ALA A 177 -13.05 -17.52 -4.08
C ALA A 177 -13.64 -17.16 -5.46
N LEU A 178 -13.24 -16.02 -6.04
CA LEU A 178 -13.70 -15.64 -7.37
C LEU A 178 -13.08 -16.49 -8.47
N ARG A 179 -11.83 -16.93 -8.33
CA ARG A 179 -11.20 -17.84 -9.30
C ARG A 179 -11.89 -19.20 -9.33
N GLU A 180 -12.22 -19.76 -8.17
CA GLU A 180 -12.95 -21.04 -8.09
C GLU A 180 -14.34 -20.97 -8.71
N ALA A 181 -15.02 -19.82 -8.61
CA ALA A 181 -16.39 -19.66 -9.10
C ALA A 181 -16.47 -19.18 -10.56
N PHE A 182 -15.51 -18.37 -11.02
CA PHE A 182 -15.60 -17.65 -12.30
C PHE A 182 -14.32 -17.71 -13.17
N ASP A 183 -13.27 -18.43 -12.74
CA ASP A 183 -11.96 -18.52 -13.39
C ASP A 183 -11.30 -17.15 -13.71
N VAL A 184 -11.34 -16.23 -12.74
CA VAL A 184 -10.83 -14.86 -12.89
C VAL A 184 -9.55 -14.60 -12.11
N GLU A 185 -8.68 -13.77 -12.67
CA GLU A 185 -7.48 -13.23 -12.02
C GLU A 185 -7.59 -11.69 -11.94
N PRO A 186 -7.22 -11.07 -10.79
CA PRO A 186 -7.34 -9.63 -10.66
C PRO A 186 -6.28 -8.90 -11.48
N LYS A 187 -6.71 -7.87 -12.20
CA LYS A 187 -5.80 -6.82 -12.67
C LYS A 187 -5.60 -5.80 -11.55
N LEU A 188 -4.36 -5.57 -11.15
CA LEU A 188 -4.01 -4.50 -10.20
C LEU A 188 -3.68 -3.22 -10.95
N LEU A 189 -4.34 -2.12 -10.57
CA LEU A 189 -4.08 -0.79 -11.10
C LEU A 189 -3.74 0.15 -9.94
N ALA A 190 -2.54 0.74 -9.96
CA ALA A 190 -2.12 1.72 -8.96
C ALA A 190 -3.09 2.91 -8.93
N ALA A 191 -3.45 3.39 -7.74
CA ALA A 191 -4.43 4.46 -7.58
C ALA A 191 -4.03 5.75 -8.32
N GLN A 192 -2.72 6.03 -8.39
CA GLN A 192 -2.14 7.19 -9.08
C GLN A 192 -2.40 7.16 -10.60
N LYS A 193 -2.69 5.98 -11.18
CA LYS A 193 -2.97 5.81 -12.61
C LYS A 193 -4.45 6.00 -12.97
N LEU A 194 -5.33 6.22 -12.00
CA LEU A 194 -6.77 6.38 -12.23
C LEU A 194 -7.20 7.83 -12.54
N GLY A 195 -6.29 8.81 -12.39
CA GLY A 195 -6.62 10.23 -12.59
C GLY A 195 -7.67 10.73 -11.62
N LEU A 196 -7.56 10.32 -10.35
CA LEU A 196 -8.41 10.78 -9.25
C LEU A 196 -7.87 12.10 -8.69
N ASP A 197 -8.77 12.98 -8.27
CA ASP A 197 -8.44 14.25 -7.60
C ASP A 197 -8.14 14.04 -6.10
N ALA A 198 -7.23 13.11 -5.83
CA ALA A 198 -6.73 12.79 -4.50
C ALA A 198 -5.40 12.06 -4.60
N GLU A 199 -4.51 12.30 -3.64
CA GLU A 199 -3.23 11.62 -3.55
C GLU A 199 -3.34 10.40 -2.63
N PHE A 200 -2.98 9.23 -3.15
CA PHE A 200 -3.01 7.95 -2.42
C PHE A 200 -1.59 7.45 -2.18
N LEU A 201 -1.40 6.59 -1.18
CA LEU A 201 -0.14 5.88 -0.98
C LEU A 201 0.25 5.12 -2.27
N PRO A 202 1.54 5.07 -2.66
CA PRO A 202 2.00 4.35 -3.86
C PRO A 202 1.70 2.84 -3.83
N THR A 203 1.48 2.28 -2.64
CA THR A 203 1.12 0.88 -2.42
C THR A 203 -0.39 0.62 -2.58
N VAL A 204 -1.22 1.65 -2.69
CA VAL A 204 -2.67 1.51 -2.84
C VAL A 204 -3.03 1.24 -4.29
N HIS A 205 -3.79 0.15 -4.49
CA HIS A 205 -4.20 -0.35 -5.78
C HIS A 205 -5.72 -0.60 -5.81
N LEU A 206 -6.27 -0.52 -7.01
CA LEU A 206 -7.57 -1.07 -7.37
C LEU A 206 -7.37 -2.46 -7.95
N ALA A 207 -7.86 -3.48 -7.25
CA ALA A 207 -7.97 -4.82 -7.80
C ALA A 207 -9.29 -4.94 -8.59
N ILE A 208 -9.18 -5.30 -9.87
CA ILE A 208 -10.29 -5.40 -10.81
C ILE A 208 -10.46 -6.87 -11.20
N PHE A 209 -11.58 -7.46 -10.80
CA PHE A 209 -11.98 -8.81 -11.19
C PHE A 209 -13.02 -8.72 -12.30
N ALA A 210 -12.63 -9.02 -13.54
CA ALA A 210 -13.55 -9.05 -14.67
C ALA A 210 -14.25 -10.41 -14.70
N LEU A 211 -15.54 -10.42 -14.39
CA LEU A 211 -16.35 -11.63 -14.29
C LEU A 211 -16.86 -12.05 -15.68
N GLU A 212 -17.35 -13.28 -15.78
CA GLU A 212 -17.98 -13.79 -16.99
C GLU A 212 -19.30 -13.04 -17.30
N PRO A 213 -19.67 -12.88 -18.59
CA PRO A 213 -20.96 -12.34 -18.97
C PRO A 213 -22.12 -13.12 -18.33
N GLY A 214 -23.08 -12.42 -17.73
CA GLY A 214 -24.23 -13.04 -17.08
C GLY A 214 -24.04 -13.41 -15.60
N ALA A 215 -22.85 -13.18 -15.02
CA ALA A 215 -22.65 -13.32 -13.57
C ALA A 215 -23.63 -12.40 -12.81
N SER A 216 -24.51 -13.01 -12.00
CA SER A 216 -25.53 -12.27 -11.25
C SER A 216 -25.00 -11.72 -9.93
N GLU A 217 -25.61 -10.64 -9.46
CA GLU A 217 -25.24 -10.03 -8.18
C GLU A 217 -25.36 -11.01 -7.01
N THR A 218 -26.43 -11.82 -6.98
CA THR A 218 -26.62 -12.84 -5.94
C THR A 218 -25.50 -13.88 -5.94
N ALA A 219 -25.09 -14.37 -7.11
CA ALA A 219 -24.02 -15.37 -7.22
C ALA A 219 -22.68 -14.82 -6.70
N VAL A 220 -22.31 -13.62 -7.15
CA VAL A 220 -21.07 -12.95 -6.73
C VAL A 220 -21.09 -12.65 -5.22
N THR A 221 -22.21 -12.14 -4.71
CA THR A 221 -22.39 -11.83 -3.29
C THR A 221 -22.23 -13.07 -2.43
N LYS A 222 -22.81 -14.21 -2.83
CA LYS A 222 -22.71 -15.49 -2.11
C LYS A 222 -21.26 -15.97 -2.03
N VAL A 223 -20.52 -15.94 -3.14
CA VAL A 223 -19.10 -16.33 -3.18
C VAL A 223 -18.26 -15.44 -2.26
N LEU A 224 -18.42 -14.12 -2.37
CA LEU A 224 -17.64 -13.17 -1.58
C LEU A 224 -18.00 -13.18 -0.10
N LYS A 225 -19.26 -13.44 0.25
CA LYS A 225 -19.69 -13.63 1.63
C LYS A 225 -18.94 -14.79 2.27
N ASN A 226 -18.86 -15.94 1.61
CA ASN A 226 -18.13 -17.10 2.14
C ASN A 226 -16.64 -16.80 2.35
N ALA A 227 -16.04 -15.98 1.49
CA ALA A 227 -14.63 -15.62 1.58
C ALA A 227 -14.32 -14.58 2.67
N LEU A 228 -15.22 -13.61 2.87
CA LEU A 228 -14.96 -12.41 3.66
C LEU A 228 -15.68 -12.38 5.01
N TYR A 229 -16.72 -13.18 5.18
CA TYR A 229 -17.55 -13.19 6.37
C TYR A 229 -17.29 -14.46 7.20
N LYS A 230 -16.71 -14.29 8.39
CA LYS A 230 -16.67 -15.34 9.40
C LYS A 230 -17.83 -15.13 10.37
N PRO A 231 -18.87 -15.96 10.36
CA PRO A 231 -19.93 -15.85 11.35
C PRO A 231 -19.32 -16.07 12.75
N THR A 232 -19.55 -15.13 13.66
CA THR A 232 -19.23 -15.32 15.07
C THR A 232 -20.20 -16.35 15.64
N THR A 233 -19.70 -17.58 15.82
CA THR A 233 -20.40 -18.65 16.55
C THR A 233 -20.82 -18.12 17.92
N GLY A 234 -22.11 -17.86 18.12
CA GLY A 234 -22.67 -17.40 19.40
C GLY A 234 -23.46 -16.08 19.36
N SER A 235 -23.46 -15.31 18.27
CA SER A 235 -24.35 -14.14 18.19
C SER A 235 -25.79 -14.59 17.88
N GLY A 236 -26.60 -14.80 18.91
CA GLY A 236 -28.01 -15.24 18.82
C GLY A 236 -28.97 -14.29 18.08
N THR A 237 -28.47 -13.36 17.26
CA THR A 237 -29.30 -12.38 16.55
C THR A 237 -29.74 -12.83 15.16
N GLY A 238 -29.22 -13.93 14.60
CA GLY A 238 -29.69 -14.54 13.33
C GLY A 238 -29.67 -13.65 12.07
N ARG A 239 -29.40 -12.35 12.21
CA ARG A 239 -29.43 -11.38 11.10
C ARG A 239 -28.12 -11.42 10.35
N ASP A 240 -28.21 -11.74 9.06
CA ASP A 240 -27.13 -11.58 8.12
C ASP A 240 -26.74 -10.09 8.02
N ARG A 241 -25.51 -9.76 8.42
CA ARG A 241 -24.97 -8.40 8.38
C ARG A 241 -24.01 -8.18 7.22
N PHE A 242 -23.82 -9.18 6.35
CA PHE A 242 -22.93 -9.04 5.21
C PHE A 242 -23.47 -7.99 4.24
N ARG A 243 -22.62 -7.04 3.86
CA ARG A 243 -22.92 -6.02 2.85
C ARG A 243 -21.77 -5.96 1.87
N LEU A 244 -22.01 -6.32 0.62
CA LEU A 244 -20.97 -6.33 -0.42
C LEU A 244 -20.27 -4.97 -0.56
N ALA A 245 -21.06 -3.89 -0.54
CA ALA A 245 -20.60 -2.50 -0.58
C ALA A 245 -19.58 -2.13 0.55
N GLY A 246 -19.60 -2.83 1.69
CA GLY A 246 -18.61 -2.62 2.76
C GLY A 246 -17.22 -3.17 2.41
N HIS A 247 -17.16 -4.07 1.44
CA HIS A 247 -15.94 -4.77 1.04
C HIS A 247 -15.38 -4.29 -0.29
N GLY A 248 -16.21 -3.93 -1.26
CA GLY A 248 -15.85 -3.47 -2.59
C GLY A 248 -17.08 -3.01 -3.38
N LEU A 249 -16.94 -2.84 -4.69
CA LEU A 249 -18.00 -2.37 -5.59
C LEU A 249 -18.21 -3.37 -6.72
N LEU A 250 -19.45 -3.82 -6.94
CA LEU A 250 -19.83 -4.63 -8.09
C LEU A 250 -20.52 -3.73 -9.12
N ILE A 251 -20.05 -3.76 -10.36
CA ILE A 251 -20.62 -2.99 -11.48
C ILE A 251 -20.98 -3.88 -12.65
N GLY A 252 -22.05 -3.54 -13.36
CA GLY A 252 -22.45 -4.21 -14.61
C GLY A 252 -23.04 -5.62 -14.43
N ALA A 253 -23.30 -6.07 -13.20
CA ALA A 253 -24.03 -7.30 -12.94
C ALA A 253 -25.50 -7.13 -13.34
N ALA A 254 -26.13 -8.19 -13.86
CA ALA A 254 -27.56 -8.19 -14.08
C ALA A 254 -28.27 -8.09 -12.72
N ALA A 255 -29.25 -7.19 -12.62
CA ALA A 255 -30.18 -7.21 -11.50
C ALA A 255 -31.00 -8.49 -11.59
N ASP A 256 -31.08 -9.21 -10.47
CA ASP A 256 -31.95 -10.39 -10.33
C ASP A 256 -33.43 -9.98 -10.27
#